data_AF-A0AAD5G6R3-F1
#
_entry.id   AF-A0AAD5G6R3-F1
#
_cell.length_a   1.000
_cell.length_b   1.000
_cell.length_c   1.000
_cell.angle_alpha   90.00
_cell.angle_beta   90.00
_cell.angle_gamma   90.00
#
_symmetry.space_group_name_H-M   'P 1'
#
loop_
_entity.id
_entity.type
_entity.pdbx_description
1 polymer ?
#
loop_
_entity_poly.entity_id
_entity_poly.type
_entity_poly.pdbx_seq_one_letter_code
_entity_poly.pdbx_strand_id
1 'polypeptide(L)'
;MIGSNIESSPKDLEVLSAQIENGNSDIVEKSLDPVSENQPPSRLFPASLEPAVITDSNYQKPSFEKRSSFWETIKSMEVFRLYPQNPHFRPLDNLNESARERHAIYKMVDFSVVFENMSRLQRAHPRTEIEDQLETLKELETHGFDVNSLRNRLMEMLSWKDKWEALVTAKKEPKDNLETESDKVEGRNKDIMAIDYQLDELRKTRERLVKENEESTLKIVAWEKEVDENEKAMCECDRKFCELATAAF
;
A
#
# COMPACT_ATOMS: atom_id res chain seq x y z
N MET A 1 -47.54 -25.24 6.40
CA MET A 1 -48.09 -24.18 7.27
C MET A 1 -47.08 -23.03 7.28
N ILE A 2 -47.48 -21.89 6.71
CA ILE A 2 -47.12 -20.49 7.04
C ILE A 2 -45.61 -20.18 7.10
N GLY A 3 -45.00 -19.52 6.10
CA GLY A 3 -45.14 -18.07 5.80
C GLY A 3 -44.14 -17.28 6.67
N SER A 4 -43.23 -16.44 6.18
CA SER A 4 -43.41 -15.37 5.20
C SER A 4 -42.08 -14.86 4.63
N ASN A 5 -42.09 -14.53 3.34
CA ASN A 5 -41.22 -13.54 2.71
C ASN A 5 -41.60 -12.13 3.18
N ILE A 6 -40.63 -11.23 3.36
CA ILE A 6 -40.79 -9.82 2.95
C ILE A 6 -39.49 -9.36 2.28
N GLU A 7 -39.65 -9.09 1.01
CA GLU A 7 -38.77 -8.39 0.08
C GLU A 7 -39.01 -6.88 0.23
N SER A 8 -37.97 -6.05 0.27
CA SER A 8 -38.02 -4.69 -0.29
C SER A 8 -36.63 -4.04 -0.41
N SER A 9 -36.41 -3.44 -1.56
CA SER A 9 -35.24 -2.68 -2.04
C SER A 9 -35.81 -1.64 -3.04
N PRO A 10 -35.08 -0.64 -3.56
CA PRO A 10 -34.29 0.45 -2.94
C PRO A 10 -34.63 1.86 -3.53
N LYS A 11 -33.93 2.91 -3.04
CA LYS A 11 -33.66 4.26 -3.66
C LYS A 11 -34.69 5.40 -3.45
N ASP A 12 -34.25 6.60 -3.04
CA ASP A 12 -33.76 7.68 -3.93
C ASP A 12 -33.37 9.00 -3.21
N LEU A 13 -32.39 9.69 -3.86
CA LEU A 13 -32.05 11.13 -3.94
C LEU A 13 -31.80 11.95 -2.65
N GLU A 14 -30.54 12.36 -2.38
CA GLU A 14 -29.89 13.63 -2.83
C GLU A 14 -30.51 14.90 -2.23
N VAL A 15 -29.71 15.71 -1.52
CA VAL A 15 -29.70 17.19 -1.57
C VAL A 15 -28.63 17.78 -0.60
N LEU A 16 -27.66 18.49 -1.21
CA LEU A 16 -27.00 19.75 -0.78
C LEU A 16 -26.18 19.75 0.53
N SER A 17 -24.84 19.70 0.47
CA SER A 17 -23.89 20.82 0.24
C SER A 17 -23.73 21.80 1.41
N ALA A 18 -22.49 21.88 1.90
CA ALA A 18 -21.77 23.05 2.43
C ALA A 18 -22.41 23.91 3.53
N GLN A 19 -21.70 24.02 4.65
CA GLN A 19 -21.66 25.23 5.48
C GLN A 19 -20.24 25.49 5.96
N ILE A 20 -19.58 26.37 5.20
CA ILE A 20 -18.56 27.31 5.68
C ILE A 20 -19.30 28.52 6.27
N GLU A 21 -18.57 29.29 7.08
CA GLU A 21 -18.79 30.69 7.49
C GLU A 21 -19.45 30.97 8.85
N ASN A 22 -18.61 31.43 9.78
CA ASN A 22 -18.61 32.78 10.38
C ASN A 22 -18.05 32.71 11.82
N GLY A 23 -17.21 33.62 12.29
CA GLY A 23 -16.81 34.89 11.74
C GLY A 23 -15.78 35.59 12.63
N ASN A 24 -15.21 36.63 12.05
CA ASN A 24 -14.11 37.49 12.49
C ASN A 24 -14.28 38.15 13.87
N SER A 25 -13.13 38.58 14.41
CA SER A 25 -12.96 39.99 14.80
C SER A 25 -11.49 40.40 14.67
N ASP A 26 -11.25 41.35 13.77
CA ASP A 26 -10.13 42.30 13.74
C ASP A 26 -10.01 43.03 15.11
N ILE A 27 -9.01 43.82 15.49
CA ILE A 27 -8.44 45.06 14.94
C ILE A 27 -7.17 45.30 15.83
N VAL A 28 -6.00 45.78 15.41
CA VAL A 28 -5.63 47.21 15.29
C VAL A 28 -4.17 47.32 14.82
N GLU A 29 -4.00 48.03 13.70
CA GLU A 29 -2.77 48.65 13.21
C GLU A 29 -2.17 49.67 14.20
N LYS A 30 -0.84 49.77 14.23
CA LYS A 30 -0.21 51.06 14.53
C LYS A 30 1.03 51.28 13.66
N SER A 31 0.83 52.14 12.67
CA SER A 31 1.87 52.80 11.88
C SER A 31 2.62 53.85 12.70
N LEU A 32 3.91 54.04 12.40
CA LEU A 32 4.59 55.35 12.41
C LEU A 32 5.83 55.28 11.50
N ASP A 33 5.93 56.35 10.70
CA ASP A 33 6.67 56.56 9.44
C ASP A 33 8.19 56.89 9.57
N PRO A 34 8.92 57.06 8.43
CA PRO A 34 10.37 56.91 8.32
C PRO A 34 11.16 58.23 8.35
N VAL A 35 12.49 58.15 8.51
CA VAL A 35 13.42 59.24 8.20
C VAL A 35 14.53 58.73 7.27
N SER A 36 14.66 59.42 6.14
CA SER A 36 15.71 59.32 5.12
C SER A 36 16.33 60.70 4.98
N GLU A 37 17.67 60.83 5.02
CA GLU A 37 18.41 61.70 4.08
C GLU A 37 19.94 61.54 4.17
N ASN A 38 20.58 61.90 3.06
CA ASN A 38 21.93 61.53 2.62
C ASN A 38 23.01 62.61 2.87
N GLN A 39 24.27 62.14 2.95
CA GLN A 39 25.56 62.69 2.45
C GLN A 39 26.52 63.58 3.28
N PRO A 40 27.87 63.49 3.01
CA PRO A 40 29.01 63.82 3.89
C PRO A 40 29.75 65.12 3.45
N PRO A 41 30.90 65.57 4.04
CA PRO A 41 32.26 64.97 3.89
C PRO A 41 33.13 65.12 5.19
N SER A 42 34.23 64.40 5.43
CA SER A 42 35.56 64.73 4.88
C SER A 42 36.62 63.84 5.54
N ARG A 43 37.56 63.40 4.70
CA ARG A 43 38.82 62.71 5.00
C ARG A 43 39.64 63.43 6.07
N LEU A 44 40.34 62.65 6.90
CA LEU A 44 41.77 62.80 7.22
C LEU A 44 42.22 61.55 7.99
N PHE A 45 43.06 60.71 7.36
CA PHE A 45 43.88 59.68 8.03
C PHE A 45 45.07 60.37 8.71
N PRO A 46 45.63 59.80 9.79
CA PRO A 46 46.79 58.90 9.64
C PRO A 46 46.64 57.63 10.51
N ALA A 47 46.84 56.43 9.96
CA ALA A 47 48.13 55.73 9.91
C ALA A 47 48.70 55.38 11.30
N SER A 48 48.33 54.20 11.82
CA SER A 48 49.26 53.24 12.45
C SER A 48 48.52 51.91 12.64
N LEU A 49 48.77 50.96 11.74
CA LEU A 49 48.33 49.56 11.88
C LEU A 49 49.58 48.77 12.27
N GLU A 50 49.73 48.47 13.56
CA GLU A 50 50.55 47.35 13.97
C GLU A 50 49.80 46.05 13.62
N PRO A 51 50.47 45.03 13.06
CA PRO A 51 49.81 43.77 12.77
C PRO A 51 49.58 43.02 14.09
N ALA A 52 48.33 43.04 14.55
CA ALA A 52 47.83 42.10 15.53
C ALA A 52 48.11 40.68 15.01
N VAL A 53 48.89 39.91 15.77
CA VAL A 53 49.04 38.48 15.61
C VAL A 53 47.65 37.86 15.73
N ILE A 54 47.05 37.50 14.60
CA ILE A 54 45.88 36.64 14.56
C ILE A 54 46.40 35.23 14.84
N THR A 55 46.49 34.87 16.12
CA THR A 55 46.48 33.45 16.49
C THR A 55 45.07 32.95 16.26
N ASP A 56 44.89 32.34 15.09
CA ASP A 56 43.77 31.49 14.76
C ASP A 56 43.78 30.28 15.72
N SER A 57 43.07 30.39 16.84
CA SER A 57 42.99 29.35 17.87
C SER A 57 41.54 28.97 18.15
N ASN A 58 40.87 28.42 17.15
CA ASN A 58 39.68 27.60 17.39
C ASN A 58 39.94 26.11 17.08
N TYR A 59 41.19 25.67 17.32
CA TYR A 59 41.45 24.28 17.66
C TYR A 59 40.83 24.04 19.03
N GLN A 60 39.58 23.58 19.00
CA GLN A 60 38.78 23.27 20.17
C GLN A 60 39.39 22.04 20.87
N LYS A 61 40.49 22.30 21.59
CA LYS A 61 41.18 21.35 22.44
C LYS A 61 40.16 20.88 23.49
N PRO A 62 40.09 19.57 23.79
CA PRO A 62 39.28 19.08 24.90
C PRO A 62 39.59 19.90 26.14
N SER A 63 38.57 20.28 26.92
CA SER A 63 38.73 21.18 28.06
C SER A 63 39.58 20.59 29.20
N PHE A 64 40.13 19.38 29.02
CA PHE A 64 40.92 18.63 29.98
C PHE A 64 41.96 17.75 29.29
N GLU A 65 43.01 17.39 30.03
CA GLU A 65 44.06 16.48 29.58
C GLU A 65 43.58 15.02 29.64
N LYS A 66 43.79 14.26 28.56
CA LYS A 66 43.46 12.84 28.46
C LYS A 66 44.63 12.02 29.03
N ARG A 67 44.53 11.60 30.30
CA ARG A 67 45.58 10.89 31.03
C ARG A 67 45.39 9.37 31.06
N SER A 68 44.16 8.90 30.83
CA SER A 68 43.84 7.48 30.86
C SER A 68 44.29 6.72 29.62
N SER A 69 44.87 5.54 29.80
CA SER A 69 45.21 4.63 28.68
C SER A 69 43.98 4.12 27.92
N PHE A 70 42.78 4.18 28.52
CA PHE A 70 41.53 3.74 27.88
C PHE A 70 41.18 4.55 26.62
N TRP A 71 41.67 5.78 26.49
CA TRP A 71 41.41 6.60 25.30
C TRP A 71 41.89 5.94 24.02
N GLU A 72 43.07 5.31 24.04
CA GLU A 72 43.62 4.65 22.85
C GLU A 72 42.87 3.36 22.52
N THR A 73 42.47 2.59 23.55
CA THR A 73 41.61 1.42 23.37
C THR A 73 40.28 1.80 22.73
N ILE A 74 39.58 2.82 23.25
CA ILE A 74 38.28 3.25 22.73
C ILE A 74 38.41 3.79 21.31
N LYS A 75 39.37 4.68 21.04
CA LYS A 75 39.58 5.23 19.68
C LYS A 75 39.90 4.16 18.65
N SER A 76 40.48 3.02 19.07
CA SER A 76 40.80 1.90 18.17
C SER A 76 39.60 1.03 17.77
N MET A 77 38.45 1.19 18.46
CA MET A 77 37.23 0.44 18.14
C MET A 77 36.73 0.76 16.73
N GLU A 78 36.10 -0.23 16.09
CA GLU A 78 35.69 -0.14 14.68
C GLU A 78 34.79 1.06 14.40
N VAL A 79 33.83 1.34 15.29
CA VAL A 79 32.91 2.48 15.16
C VAL A 79 33.63 3.81 14.98
N PHE A 80 34.74 4.04 15.68
CA PHE A 80 35.49 5.30 15.60
C PHE A 80 36.45 5.36 14.40
N ARG A 81 36.72 4.22 13.77
CA ARG A 81 37.37 4.19 12.45
C ARG A 81 36.37 4.52 11.34
N LEU A 82 35.13 4.03 11.44
CA LEU A 82 34.06 4.28 10.47
C LEU A 82 33.45 5.68 10.61
N TYR A 83 33.30 6.14 11.85
CA TYR A 83 32.74 7.45 12.21
C TYR A 83 33.71 8.15 13.17
N PRO A 84 34.77 8.79 12.65
CA PRO A 84 35.70 9.55 13.50
C PRO A 84 34.96 10.62 14.31
N GLN A 85 35.17 10.64 15.62
CA GLN A 85 34.48 11.55 16.55
C GLN A 85 35.48 12.50 17.23
N ASN A 86 35.11 13.78 17.33
CA ASN A 86 35.83 14.78 18.14
C ASN A 86 34.88 15.62 19.01
N PRO A 87 34.18 14.99 19.97
CA PRO A 87 33.22 15.66 20.84
C PRO A 87 33.86 16.69 21.77
N HIS A 88 33.12 17.77 22.02
CA HIS A 88 33.61 18.91 22.81
C HIS A 88 33.50 18.70 24.32
N PHE A 89 32.56 17.86 24.78
CA PHE A 89 32.30 17.56 26.20
C PHE A 89 32.01 18.75 27.15
N ARG A 90 31.83 19.97 26.63
CA ARG A 90 31.45 21.19 27.38
C ARG A 90 30.41 21.02 28.51
N PRO A 91 29.35 20.19 28.39
CA PRO A 91 28.42 19.98 29.51
C PRO A 91 29.08 19.44 30.80
N LEU A 92 30.30 18.90 30.71
CA LEU A 92 31.07 18.34 31.83
C LEU A 92 32.05 19.34 32.47
N ASP A 93 32.05 20.61 32.04
CA ASP A 93 33.04 21.61 32.49
C ASP A 93 32.91 21.97 33.99
N ASN A 94 31.75 21.71 34.60
CA ASN A 94 31.52 21.87 36.04
C ASN A 94 32.17 20.76 36.90
N LEU A 95 32.67 19.68 36.29
CA LEU A 95 33.35 18.59 36.98
C LEU A 95 34.85 18.86 37.09
N ASN A 96 35.47 18.31 38.15
CA ASN A 96 36.92 18.24 38.24
C ASN A 96 37.51 17.37 37.11
N GLU A 97 38.79 17.57 36.77
CA GLU A 97 39.42 16.93 35.61
C GLU A 97 39.29 15.41 35.59
N SER A 98 39.51 14.75 36.73
CA SER A 98 39.41 13.28 36.83
C SER A 98 37.98 12.79 36.61
N ALA A 99 36.98 13.48 37.17
CA ALA A 99 35.59 13.16 36.96
C ALA A 99 35.16 13.44 35.51
N ARG A 100 35.60 14.56 34.93
CA ARG A 100 35.33 14.93 33.54
C ARG A 100 35.86 13.90 32.56
N GLU A 101 37.10 13.45 32.74
CA GLU A 101 37.71 12.40 31.92
C GLU A 101 36.92 11.10 31.98
N ARG A 102 36.52 10.65 33.18
CA ARG A 102 35.70 9.43 33.31
C ARG A 102 34.36 9.53 32.59
N HIS A 103 33.66 10.66 32.72
CA HIS A 103 32.38 10.86 32.05
C HIS A 103 32.53 10.95 30.53
N ALA A 104 33.59 11.60 30.04
CA ALA A 104 33.88 11.68 28.62
C ALA A 104 34.18 10.29 28.03
N ILE A 105 34.93 9.45 28.74
CA ILE A 105 35.16 8.05 28.40
C ILE A 105 33.83 7.29 28.32
N TYR A 106 32.97 7.43 29.34
CA TYR A 106 31.66 6.80 29.35
C TYR A 106 30.81 7.20 28.14
N LYS A 107 30.77 8.48 27.77
CA LYS A 107 30.04 8.95 26.58
C LYS A 107 30.59 8.39 25.27
N MET A 108 31.91 8.18 25.16
CA MET A 108 32.47 7.48 24.00
C MET A 108 32.01 6.02 23.96
N VAL A 109 31.96 5.35 25.12
CA VAL A 109 31.43 3.97 25.21
C VAL A 109 29.95 3.95 24.79
N ASP A 110 29.12 4.86 25.28
CA ASP A 110 27.70 4.95 24.89
C ASP A 110 27.53 5.04 23.36
N PHE A 111 28.31 5.89 22.68
CA PHE A 111 28.27 5.99 21.22
C PHE A 111 28.64 4.66 20.53
N SER A 112 29.64 3.95 21.05
CA SER A 112 30.03 2.63 20.52
C SER A 112 28.94 1.58 20.73
N VAL A 113 28.27 1.60 21.89
CA VAL A 113 27.18 0.69 22.21
C VAL A 113 25.99 0.94 21.29
N VAL A 114 25.66 2.20 20.99
CA VAL A 114 24.61 2.51 20.01
C VAL A 114 24.91 1.91 18.64
N PHE A 115 26.16 2.03 18.16
CA PHE A 115 26.56 1.42 16.89
C PHE A 115 26.46 -0.11 16.92
N GLU A 116 26.93 -0.75 18.00
CA GLU A 116 26.84 -2.20 18.16
C GLU A 116 25.38 -2.68 18.22
N ASN A 117 24.54 -2.02 19.02
CA ASN A 117 23.12 -2.33 19.12
C ASN A 117 22.46 -2.17 17.75
N MET A 118 22.72 -1.07 17.04
CA MET A 118 22.20 -0.84 15.70
C MET A 118 22.57 -1.97 14.74
N SER A 119 23.81 -2.48 14.81
CA SER A 119 24.26 -3.58 13.95
C SER A 119 23.55 -4.91 14.22
N ARG A 120 22.99 -5.07 15.43
CA ARG A 120 22.28 -6.28 15.88
C ARG A 120 20.77 -6.17 15.72
N LEU A 121 20.23 -4.97 15.47
CA LEU A 121 18.80 -4.77 15.28
C LEU A 121 18.25 -5.61 14.12
N GLN A 122 17.08 -6.17 14.35
CA GLN A 122 16.34 -7.04 13.47
C GLN A 122 14.89 -6.57 13.44
N ARG A 123 14.17 -6.92 12.38
CA ARG A 123 12.75 -6.54 12.22
C ARG A 123 11.89 -6.98 13.41
N ALA A 124 12.18 -8.13 14.01
CA ALA A 124 11.41 -8.70 15.11
C ALA A 124 11.59 -7.94 16.44
N HIS A 125 12.68 -7.18 16.60
CA HIS A 125 12.87 -6.37 17.81
C HIS A 125 11.81 -5.28 17.92
N PRO A 126 11.36 -4.97 19.15
CA PRO A 126 10.36 -3.93 19.39
C PRO A 126 10.85 -2.57 18.87
N ARG A 127 9.90 -1.73 18.49
CA ARG A 127 10.17 -0.36 18.02
C ARG A 127 10.95 0.46 19.06
N THR A 128 10.65 0.23 20.34
CA THR A 128 11.26 0.89 21.49
C THR A 128 12.78 0.73 21.52
N GLU A 129 13.33 -0.42 21.10
CA GLU A 129 14.79 -0.61 21.06
C GLU A 129 15.49 0.39 20.12
N ILE A 130 14.86 0.75 19.00
CA ILE A 130 15.38 1.77 18.06
C ILE A 130 15.22 3.18 18.67
N GLU A 131 14.09 3.44 19.30
CA GLU A 131 13.78 4.73 19.93
C GLU A 131 14.73 5.02 21.11
N ASP A 132 15.06 4.02 21.91
CA ASP A 132 16.04 4.10 22.99
C ASP A 132 17.44 4.46 22.46
N GLN A 133 17.85 3.89 21.32
CA GLN A 133 19.11 4.27 20.68
C GLN A 133 19.07 5.73 20.18
N LEU A 134 17.94 6.17 19.60
CA LEU A 134 17.77 7.54 19.13
C LEU A 134 17.83 8.56 20.26
N GLU A 135 17.25 8.26 21.42
CA GLU A 135 17.33 9.14 22.60
C GLU A 135 18.77 9.19 23.15
N THR A 136 19.48 8.06 23.16
CA THR A 136 20.91 8.03 23.52
C THR A 136 21.76 8.90 22.58
N LEU A 137 21.53 8.83 21.26
CA LEU A 137 22.23 9.70 20.29
C LEU A 137 21.91 11.18 20.50
N LYS A 138 20.66 11.51 20.83
CA LYS A 138 20.25 12.89 21.13
C LYS A 138 20.96 13.43 22.37
N GLU A 139 21.14 12.61 23.41
CA GLU A 139 21.96 13.01 24.57
C GLU A 139 23.43 13.21 24.18
N LEU A 140 24.00 12.29 23.37
CA LEU A 140 25.38 12.38 22.91
C LEU A 140 25.66 13.62 22.05
N GLU A 141 24.71 14.03 21.21
CA GLU A 141 24.81 15.25 20.41
C GLU A 141 25.04 16.49 21.28
N THR A 142 24.41 16.57 22.45
CA THR A 142 24.64 17.69 23.40
C THR A 142 26.08 17.76 23.93
N HIS A 143 26.83 16.66 23.84
CA HIS A 143 28.24 16.57 24.22
C HIS A 143 29.19 16.79 23.02
N GLY A 144 28.64 17.07 21.84
CA GLY A 144 29.37 17.40 20.62
C GLY A 144 29.68 16.21 19.71
N PHE A 145 29.01 15.07 19.90
CA PHE A 145 29.14 13.95 18.98
C PHE A 145 28.45 14.25 17.64
N ASP A 146 29.06 13.85 16.54
CA ASP A 146 28.39 13.80 15.23
C ASP A 146 27.59 12.49 15.13
N VAL A 147 26.29 12.60 15.32
CA VAL A 147 25.37 11.47 15.39
C VAL A 147 24.51 11.30 14.14
N ASN A 148 24.64 12.21 13.16
CA ASN A 148 23.69 12.29 12.03
C ASN A 148 23.62 10.99 11.22
N SER A 149 24.78 10.39 10.94
CA SER A 149 24.85 9.14 10.17
C SER A 149 24.11 8.00 10.87
N LEU A 150 24.31 7.84 12.19
CA LEU A 150 23.64 6.79 12.97
C LEU A 150 22.15 7.09 13.16
N ARG A 151 21.81 8.34 13.47
CA ARG A 151 20.42 8.80 13.60
C ARG A 151 19.62 8.54 12.33
N ASN A 152 20.14 8.95 11.17
CA ASN A 152 19.45 8.76 9.89
C ASN A 152 19.21 7.28 9.61
N ARG A 153 20.20 6.44 9.87
CA ARG A 153 20.06 4.98 9.69
C ARG A 153 19.00 4.37 10.60
N LEU A 154 18.92 4.77 11.87
CA LEU A 154 17.86 4.33 12.79
C LEU A 154 16.48 4.82 12.36
N MET A 155 16.37 6.08 11.90
CA MET A 155 15.12 6.63 11.37
C MET A 155 14.67 5.88 10.10
N GLU A 156 15.60 5.55 9.20
CA GLU A 156 15.31 4.72 8.03
C GLU A 156 14.81 3.34 8.44
N MET A 157 15.44 2.69 9.43
CA MET A 157 14.98 1.41 9.98
C MET A 157 13.54 1.49 10.49
N LEU A 158 13.17 2.56 11.23
CA LEU A 158 11.77 2.79 11.65
C LEU A 158 10.84 2.91 10.44
N SER A 159 11.22 3.73 9.45
CA SER A 159 10.39 3.91 8.25
C SER A 159 10.14 2.61 7.49
N TRP A 160 11.13 1.72 7.44
CA TRP A 160 11.00 0.40 6.81
C TRP A 160 10.13 -0.54 7.62
N LYS A 161 10.15 -0.44 8.95
CA LYS A 161 9.26 -1.19 9.83
C LYS A 161 7.81 -0.76 9.61
N ASP A 162 7.54 0.55 9.59
CA ASP A 162 6.22 1.11 9.35
C ASP A 162 5.68 0.72 7.96
N LYS A 163 6.52 0.81 6.92
CA LYS A 163 6.18 0.33 5.57
C LYS A 163 5.84 -1.16 5.56
N TRP A 164 6.59 -1.98 6.28
CA TRP A 164 6.36 -3.42 6.32
C TRP A 164 5.03 -3.76 7.00
N GLU A 165 4.71 -3.12 8.13
CA GLU A 165 3.44 -3.29 8.85
C GLU A 165 2.23 -2.87 7.99
N ALA A 166 2.37 -1.78 7.25
CA ALA A 166 1.37 -1.34 6.27
C ALA A 166 1.17 -2.38 5.16
N LEU A 167 2.26 -2.95 4.61
CA LEU A 167 2.18 -3.99 3.58
C LEU A 167 1.54 -5.29 4.09
N VAL A 168 1.84 -5.71 5.32
CA VAL A 168 1.20 -6.89 5.93
C VAL A 168 -0.31 -6.68 6.07
N THR A 169 -0.72 -5.50 6.50
CA THR A 169 -2.14 -5.14 6.65
C THR A 169 -2.82 -5.08 5.28
N ALA A 170 -2.22 -4.38 4.32
CA ALA A 170 -2.74 -4.23 2.96
C ALA A 170 -2.81 -5.56 2.18
N LYS A 171 -1.97 -6.54 2.50
CA LYS A 171 -1.98 -7.86 1.87
C LYS A 171 -3.17 -8.73 2.31
N LYS A 172 -3.73 -8.49 3.50
CA LYS A 172 -4.73 -9.38 4.10
C LYS A 172 -6.02 -9.46 3.27
N GLU A 173 -6.66 -8.32 3.03
CA GLU A 173 -7.94 -8.26 2.30
C GLU A 173 -7.85 -8.81 0.86
N PRO A 174 -6.85 -8.43 0.02
CA PRO A 174 -6.73 -9.01 -1.31
C PRO A 174 -6.53 -10.52 -1.30
N LYS A 175 -5.84 -11.06 -0.28
CA LYS A 175 -5.64 -12.50 -0.14
C LYS A 175 -6.97 -13.21 0.17
N ASP A 176 -7.73 -12.67 1.12
CA ASP A 176 -9.03 -13.23 1.52
C ASP A 176 -10.05 -13.15 0.35
N ASN A 177 -10.03 -12.04 -0.40
CA ASN A 177 -10.86 -11.85 -1.60
C ASN A 177 -10.48 -12.82 -2.73
N LEU A 178 -9.18 -13.06 -2.94
CA LEU A 178 -8.69 -14.01 -3.94
C LEU A 178 -9.16 -15.43 -3.64
N GLU A 179 -9.04 -15.86 -2.39
CA GLU A 179 -9.50 -17.19 -1.94
C GLU A 179 -11.02 -17.33 -2.16
N THR A 180 -11.79 -16.33 -1.73
CA THR A 180 -13.25 -16.30 -1.90
C THR A 180 -13.69 -16.33 -3.37
N GLU A 181 -13.08 -15.52 -4.24
CA GLU A 181 -13.44 -15.51 -5.66
C GLU A 181 -12.99 -16.78 -6.38
N SER A 182 -11.85 -17.36 -6.00
CA SER A 182 -11.40 -18.66 -6.52
C SER A 182 -12.45 -19.75 -6.27
N ASP A 183 -12.96 -19.85 -5.05
CA ASP A 183 -13.98 -20.83 -4.68
C ASP A 183 -15.29 -20.63 -5.46
N LYS A 184 -15.72 -19.37 -5.63
CA LYS A 184 -16.90 -19.04 -6.44
C LYS A 184 -16.72 -19.42 -7.91
N VAL A 185 -15.55 -19.13 -8.48
CA VAL A 185 -15.24 -19.50 -9.87
C VAL A 185 -15.27 -21.01 -10.05
N GLU A 186 -14.71 -21.77 -9.11
CA GLU A 186 -14.78 -23.23 -9.19
C GLU A 186 -16.22 -23.75 -9.06
N GLY A 187 -17.02 -23.17 -8.16
CA GLY A 187 -18.46 -23.49 -8.06
C GLY A 187 -19.19 -23.26 -9.39
N ARG A 188 -19.03 -22.07 -9.99
CA ARG A 188 -19.63 -21.74 -11.29
C ARG A 188 -19.16 -22.67 -12.41
N ASN A 189 -17.89 -23.07 -12.42
CA ASN A 189 -17.38 -24.02 -13.42
C ASN A 189 -18.07 -25.38 -13.33
N LYS A 190 -18.39 -25.86 -12.12
CA LYS A 190 -19.16 -27.10 -11.92
C LYS A 190 -20.58 -26.96 -12.48
N ASP A 191 -21.22 -25.83 -12.24
CA ASP A 191 -22.56 -25.55 -12.79
C ASP A 191 -22.55 -25.47 -14.31
N ILE A 192 -21.55 -24.79 -14.89
CA ILE A 192 -21.35 -24.70 -16.35
C ILE A 192 -21.21 -26.10 -16.95
N MET A 193 -20.35 -26.96 -16.37
CA MET A 193 -20.19 -28.34 -16.85
C MET A 193 -21.50 -29.15 -16.78
N ALA A 194 -22.30 -28.95 -15.73
CA ALA A 194 -23.59 -29.62 -15.60
C ALA A 194 -24.60 -29.15 -16.67
N ILE A 195 -24.62 -27.85 -16.97
CA ILE A 195 -25.44 -27.27 -18.03
C ILE A 195 -25.00 -27.81 -19.40
N ASP A 196 -23.70 -27.82 -19.68
CA ASP A 196 -23.15 -28.33 -20.95
C ASP A 196 -23.54 -29.79 -21.16
N TYR A 197 -23.49 -30.61 -20.12
CA TYR A 197 -23.94 -32.00 -20.15
C TYR A 197 -25.44 -32.12 -20.49
N GLN A 198 -26.29 -31.34 -19.84
CA GLN A 198 -27.73 -31.34 -20.12
C GLN A 198 -28.03 -30.88 -21.56
N LEU A 199 -27.29 -29.90 -22.05
CA LEU A 199 -27.43 -29.37 -23.41
C LEU A 199 -27.06 -30.42 -24.47
N ASP A 200 -26.04 -31.24 -24.21
CA ASP A 200 -25.66 -32.36 -25.07
C ASP A 200 -26.75 -33.44 -25.15
N GLU A 201 -27.33 -33.83 -24.01
CA GLU A 201 -28.43 -34.81 -23.96
C GLU A 201 -29.70 -34.31 -24.67
N LEU A 202 -30.05 -33.03 -24.48
CA LEU A 202 -31.15 -32.40 -25.21
C LEU A 202 -30.89 -32.36 -26.72
N ARG A 203 -29.65 -32.10 -27.15
CA ARG A 203 -29.27 -32.11 -28.57
C ARG A 203 -29.45 -33.50 -29.18
N LYS A 204 -28.94 -34.55 -28.53
CA LYS A 204 -29.14 -35.95 -28.97
C LYS A 204 -30.61 -36.32 -29.07
N THR A 205 -31.41 -35.90 -28.06
CA THR A 205 -32.85 -36.14 -28.05
C THR A 205 -33.54 -35.46 -29.23
N ARG A 206 -33.18 -34.20 -29.52
CA ARG A 206 -33.70 -33.46 -30.68
C ARG A 206 -33.35 -34.14 -32.01
N GLU A 207 -32.11 -34.56 -32.19
CA GLU A 207 -31.67 -35.24 -33.41
C GLU A 207 -32.46 -36.53 -33.67
N ARG A 208 -32.68 -37.34 -32.63
CA ARG A 208 -33.55 -38.53 -32.73
C ARG A 208 -34.97 -38.17 -33.14
N LEU A 209 -35.61 -37.21 -32.46
CA LEU A 209 -36.99 -36.82 -32.74
C LEU A 209 -37.17 -36.24 -34.16
N VAL A 210 -36.19 -35.47 -34.65
CA VAL A 210 -36.20 -34.97 -36.02
C VAL A 210 -36.23 -36.13 -37.02
N LYS A 211 -35.38 -37.15 -36.83
CA LYS A 211 -35.35 -38.32 -37.70
C LYS A 211 -36.65 -39.13 -37.67
N GLU A 212 -37.17 -39.40 -36.47
CA GLU A 212 -38.46 -40.10 -36.31
C GLU A 212 -39.62 -39.35 -36.98
N ASN A 213 -39.59 -38.01 -36.93
CA ASN A 213 -40.59 -37.17 -37.56
C ASN A 213 -40.46 -37.15 -39.10
N GLU A 214 -39.24 -37.13 -39.65
CA GLU A 214 -38.98 -37.27 -41.09
C GLU A 214 -39.52 -38.61 -41.62
N GLU A 215 -39.23 -39.71 -40.92
CA GLU A 215 -39.75 -41.05 -41.26
C GLU A 215 -41.28 -41.10 -41.20
N SER A 216 -41.87 -40.47 -40.19
CA SER A 216 -43.34 -40.42 -40.04
C SER A 216 -43.98 -39.57 -41.14
N THR A 217 -43.36 -38.45 -41.51
CA THR A 217 -43.82 -37.58 -42.62
C THR A 217 -43.84 -38.35 -43.94
N LEU A 218 -42.81 -39.15 -44.22
CA LEU A 218 -42.76 -39.99 -45.43
C LEU A 218 -43.88 -41.04 -45.45
N LYS A 219 -44.21 -41.66 -44.30
CA LYS A 219 -45.32 -42.60 -44.19
C LYS A 219 -46.67 -41.94 -44.45
N ILE A 220 -46.88 -40.74 -43.89
CA ILE A 220 -48.11 -39.96 -44.13
C ILE A 220 -48.29 -39.70 -45.63
N VAL A 221 -47.26 -39.21 -46.31
CA VAL A 221 -47.31 -38.97 -47.78
C VAL A 221 -47.61 -40.26 -48.56
N ALA A 222 -47.03 -41.40 -48.15
CA ALA A 222 -47.30 -42.68 -48.80
C ALA A 222 -48.76 -43.14 -48.60
N TRP A 223 -49.30 -43.00 -47.39
CA TRP A 223 -50.70 -43.34 -47.10
C TRP A 223 -51.68 -42.40 -47.78
N GLU A 224 -51.40 -41.10 -47.85
CA GLU A 224 -52.22 -40.13 -48.60
C GLU A 224 -52.35 -40.57 -50.07
N LYS A 225 -51.24 -40.99 -50.69
CA LYS A 225 -51.26 -41.52 -52.05
C LYS A 225 -52.09 -42.80 -52.19
N GLU A 226 -51.98 -43.73 -51.24
CA GLU A 226 -52.76 -44.98 -51.25
C GLU A 226 -54.25 -44.71 -51.07
N VAL A 227 -54.62 -43.75 -50.21
CA VAL A 227 -56.00 -43.27 -50.05
C VAL A 227 -56.52 -42.70 -51.38
N ASP A 228 -55.77 -41.81 -52.05
CA ASP A 228 -56.16 -41.24 -53.34
C ASP A 228 -56.37 -42.31 -54.43
N GLU A 229 -55.52 -43.35 -54.46
CA GLU A 229 -55.64 -44.47 -55.41
C GLU A 229 -56.90 -45.31 -55.13
N ASN A 230 -57.16 -45.60 -53.85
CA ASN A 230 -58.36 -46.35 -53.44
C ASN A 230 -59.65 -45.56 -53.68
N GLU A 231 -59.67 -44.25 -53.43
CA GLU A 231 -60.83 -43.39 -53.72
C GLU A 231 -61.17 -43.38 -55.21
N LYS A 232 -60.15 -43.27 -56.08
CA LYS A 232 -60.34 -43.39 -57.54
C LYS A 232 -60.92 -44.75 -57.94
N ALA A 233 -60.42 -45.83 -57.35
CA ALA A 233 -60.91 -47.18 -57.59
C ALA A 233 -62.37 -47.36 -57.13
N MET A 234 -62.74 -46.80 -55.98
CA MET A 234 -64.12 -46.78 -55.49
C MET A 234 -65.05 -46.05 -56.46
N CYS A 235 -64.68 -44.85 -56.91
CA CYS A 235 -65.46 -44.11 -57.90
C CYS A 235 -65.63 -44.90 -59.23
N GLU A 236 -64.60 -45.62 -59.66
CA GLU A 236 -64.70 -46.47 -60.85
C GLU A 236 -65.65 -47.66 -60.65
N CYS A 237 -65.61 -48.31 -59.48
CA CYS A 237 -66.54 -49.38 -59.10
C CYS A 237 -67.99 -48.87 -59.09
N ASP A 238 -68.25 -47.73 -58.45
CA ASP A 238 -69.59 -47.12 -58.38
C ASP A 238 -70.12 -46.79 -59.78
N ARG A 239 -69.25 -46.25 -60.66
CA ARG A 239 -69.60 -45.99 -62.07
C ARG A 239 -70.01 -47.28 -62.79
N LYS A 240 -69.18 -48.33 -62.71
CA LYS A 240 -69.46 -49.62 -63.35
C LYS A 240 -70.72 -50.29 -62.81
N PHE A 241 -70.95 -50.20 -61.50
CA PHE A 241 -72.17 -50.71 -60.87
C PHE A 241 -73.41 -49.99 -61.41
N CYS A 242 -73.39 -48.66 -61.49
CA CYS A 242 -74.49 -47.87 -62.06
C CYS A 242 -74.75 -48.21 -63.53
N GLU A 243 -73.70 -48.37 -64.34
CA GLU A 243 -73.80 -48.78 -65.74
C GLU A 243 -74.50 -50.15 -65.89
N LEU A 244 -74.11 -51.13 -65.08
CA LEU A 244 -74.73 -52.46 -65.10
C LEU A 244 -76.19 -52.44 -64.61
N ALA A 245 -76.50 -51.67 -63.58
CA ALA A 245 -77.85 -51.59 -63.01
C ALA A 245 -78.86 -50.91 -63.94
N THR A 246 -78.40 -50.08 -64.88
CA THR A 246 -79.26 -49.31 -65.80
C THR A 246 -79.31 -49.88 -67.22
N ALA A 247 -78.55 -50.93 -67.51
CA ALA A 247 -78.59 -51.62 -68.80
C ALA A 247 -79.96 -52.32 -68.99
N ALA A 248 -80.59 -52.12 -70.16
CA ALA A 248 -81.84 -52.79 -70.50
C ALA A 248 -81.60 -54.28 -70.78
N PHE A 249 -82.46 -55.14 -70.20
CA PHE A 249 -82.41 -56.60 -70.36
C PHE A 249 -82.79 -57.06 -71.77
#